data_AF-A0A397V5M6-F1
#
_entry.id   AF-A0A397V5M6-F1
#
_cell.length_a   1.000
_cell.length_b   1.000
_cell.length_c   1.000
_cell.angle_alpha   90.00
_cell.angle_beta   90.00
_cell.angle_gamma   90.00
#
_symmetry.space_group_name_H-M   'P 1'
#
loop_
_entity.id
_entity.type
_entity.pdbx_description
1 polymer ?
#
loop_
_entity_poly.entity_id
_entity_poly.type
_entity_poly.pdbx_seq_one_letter_code
_entity_poly.pdbx_strand_id
1 'polypeptide(L)'
;MQSTQRVEGQNGIIKHLVNSNTSLINLVKHIDEQIDRASTFVQYKNWIHSTTGATLIHASSEFSPDIDKWITAYLIPTSLSMQWQEIAQAIWYTQLDITEQSDSIESLNTFIKDSVDAPPILAKKLISSLEIESVLEIWEVTQHRRKAKNYIILFKNNSHLCTCLGLTKNGFVCKHFFQVMTVSSYAAFHIMMISKWWYTNEKQLESELQTRQQPFIIGVNNN
;
A
#
# COMPACT_ATOMS: atom_id res chain seq x y z
N MET A 1 9.77 20.37 -6.85
CA MET A 1 10.46 20.58 -5.56
C MET A 1 10.71 19.22 -4.92
N GLN A 2 11.97 18.84 -4.70
CA GLN A 2 12.29 17.63 -3.93
C GLN A 2 12.04 17.89 -2.44
N SER A 3 11.41 16.95 -1.73
CA SER A 3 11.20 17.03 -0.28
C SER A 3 12.54 17.04 0.46
N THR A 4 12.71 17.95 1.42
CA THR A 4 13.90 18.08 2.28
C THR A 4 14.24 16.79 3.02
N GLN A 5 13.23 16.00 3.40
CA GLN A 5 13.40 14.68 4.02
C GLN A 5 14.14 13.68 3.13
N ARG A 6 13.91 13.71 1.82
CA ARG A 6 14.59 12.82 0.87
C ARG A 6 16.06 13.21 0.75
N VAL A 7 16.35 14.51 0.73
CA VAL A 7 17.71 15.04 0.67
C VAL A 7 18.47 14.72 1.97
N GLU A 8 17.81 14.79 3.13
CA GLU A 8 18.39 14.40 4.42
C GLU A 8 18.70 12.90 4.50
N GLY A 9 17.79 12.03 4.04
CA GLY A 9 18.05 10.59 3.97
C GLY A 9 19.23 10.24 3.05
N GLN A 10 19.31 10.89 1.88
CA GLN A 10 20.43 10.73 0.95
C GLN A 10 21.75 11.25 1.55
N ASN A 11 21.72 12.40 2.22
CA ASN A 11 22.86 12.96 2.92
C ASN A 11 23.30 12.09 4.10
N GLY A 12 22.38 11.42 4.79
CA GLY A 12 22.68 10.44 5.83
C GLY A 12 23.46 9.24 5.29
N ILE A 13 23.02 8.69 4.15
CA ILE A 13 23.72 7.58 3.47
C ILE A 13 25.12 8.01 3.04
N ILE A 14 25.27 9.20 2.44
CA ILE A 14 26.58 9.74 2.04
C ILE A 14 27.49 9.95 3.25
N LYS A 15 26.98 10.50 4.35
CA LYS A 15 27.73 10.68 5.61
C LYS A 15 28.18 9.35 6.23
N HIS A 16 27.39 8.28 6.08
CA HIS A 16 27.79 6.93 6.53
C HIS A 16 28.84 6.28 5.62
N LEU A 17 28.87 6.62 4.34
CA LEU A 17 29.83 6.12 3.36
C LEU A 17 31.17 6.87 3.37
N VAL A 18 31.17 8.14 3.79
CA VAL A 18 32.36 9.00 3.86
C VAL A 18 32.92 8.99 5.29
N ASN A 19 34.06 8.32 5.48
CA ASN A 19 34.87 8.42 6.69
C ASN A 19 36.27 8.94 6.35
N SER A 20 37.14 9.12 7.36
CA SER A 20 38.49 9.66 7.20
C SER A 20 39.40 8.87 6.24
N ASN A 21 39.03 7.65 5.88
CA ASN A 21 39.79 6.74 5.00
C ASN A 21 39.13 6.52 3.63
N THR A 22 37.97 7.13 3.35
CA THR A 22 37.30 6.97 2.05
C THR A 22 37.99 7.84 0.99
N SER A 23 38.64 7.22 0.01
CA SER A 23 39.22 7.95 -1.13
C SER A 23 38.13 8.51 -2.05
N LEU A 24 38.45 9.57 -2.79
CA LEU A 24 37.54 10.15 -3.78
C LEU A 24 37.07 9.12 -4.82
N ILE A 25 37.95 8.20 -5.21
CA ILE A 25 37.66 7.13 -6.17
C ILE A 25 36.63 6.13 -5.60
N ASN A 26 36.78 5.76 -4.33
CA ASN A 26 35.82 4.87 -3.67
C ASN A 26 34.45 5.54 -3.51
N LEU A 27 34.43 6.85 -3.23
CA LEU A 27 33.19 7.61 -3.14
C LEU A 27 32.45 7.63 -4.49
N VAL A 28 33.15 7.91 -5.59
CA VAL A 28 32.55 7.90 -6.94
C VAL A 28 31.96 6.55 -7.28
N LYS A 29 32.70 5.45 -7.05
CA LYS A 29 32.19 4.08 -7.28
C LYS A 29 30.90 3.79 -6.52
N HIS A 30 30.83 4.19 -5.24
CA HIS A 30 29.62 3.97 -4.44
C HIS A 30 28.44 4.84 -4.90
N ILE A 31 28.70 6.06 -5.37
CA ILE A 31 27.67 6.92 -5.95
C ILE A 31 27.14 6.26 -7.24
N ASP A 32 28.02 5.78 -8.11
CA ASP A 32 27.64 5.11 -9.35
C ASP A 32 26.80 3.85 -9.06
N GLU A 33 27.24 2.99 -8.13
CA GLU A 33 26.45 1.82 -7.70
C GLU A 33 25.05 2.18 -7.18
N GLN A 34 24.90 3.32 -6.49
CA GLN A 34 23.61 3.77 -5.99
C GLN A 34 22.72 4.34 -7.10
N ILE A 35 23.32 5.06 -8.06
CA ILE A 35 22.63 5.53 -9.26
C ILE A 35 22.14 4.34 -10.08
N ASP A 36 22.97 3.31 -10.26
CA ASP A 36 22.62 2.09 -10.96
C ASP A 36 21.48 1.35 -10.26
N ARG A 37 21.56 1.15 -8.93
CA ARG A 37 20.48 0.56 -8.14
C ARG A 37 19.17 1.34 -8.28
N ALA A 38 19.22 2.67 -8.24
CA ALA A 38 18.05 3.53 -8.40
C ALA A 38 17.47 3.44 -9.83
N SER A 39 18.33 3.40 -10.85
CA SER A 39 17.96 3.22 -12.25
C SER A 39 17.28 1.87 -12.47
N THR A 40 17.87 0.78 -11.96
CA THR A 40 17.26 -0.56 -12.00
C THR A 40 15.90 -0.59 -11.29
N PHE A 41 15.73 0.13 -10.18
CA PHE A 41 14.44 0.26 -9.50
C PHE A 41 13.38 0.93 -10.38
N VAL A 42 13.73 2.05 -11.02
CA VAL A 42 12.80 2.76 -11.92
C VAL A 42 12.44 1.88 -13.13
N GLN A 43 13.43 1.24 -13.75
CA GLN A 43 13.20 0.33 -14.87
C GLN A 43 12.30 -0.83 -14.48
N TYR A 44 12.53 -1.45 -13.32
CA TYR A 44 11.70 -2.53 -12.82
C TYR A 44 10.26 -2.07 -12.54
N LYS A 45 10.08 -0.89 -11.94
CA LYS A 45 8.75 -0.33 -11.68
C LYS A 45 8.01 -0.05 -12.99
N ASN A 46 8.71 0.49 -13.99
CA ASN A 46 8.16 0.72 -15.31
C ASN A 46 7.81 -0.60 -16.01
N TRP A 47 8.65 -1.63 -15.89
CA TRP A 47 8.40 -2.96 -16.42
C TRP A 47 7.18 -3.63 -15.77
N ILE A 48 7.02 -3.56 -14.45
CA ILE A 48 5.80 -4.04 -13.79
C ILE A 48 4.58 -3.30 -14.34
N HIS A 49 4.66 -1.98 -14.40
CA HIS A 49 3.55 -1.15 -14.88
C HIS A 49 3.17 -1.48 -16.33
N SER A 50 4.15 -1.62 -17.23
CA SER A 50 3.90 -1.97 -18.63
C SER A 50 3.41 -3.40 -18.81
N THR A 51 3.98 -4.36 -18.05
CA THR A 51 3.60 -5.77 -18.12
C THR A 51 2.18 -5.96 -17.59
N THR A 52 1.86 -5.39 -16.42
CA THR A 52 0.52 -5.43 -15.83
C THR A 52 -0.50 -4.63 -16.64
N GLY A 53 -0.13 -3.50 -17.24
CA GLY A 53 -1.04 -2.70 -18.07
C GLY A 53 -1.53 -3.44 -19.33
N ALA A 54 -0.70 -4.30 -19.92
CA ALA A 54 -1.01 -5.00 -21.16
C ALA A 54 -1.66 -6.38 -20.97
N THR A 55 -1.45 -7.06 -19.83
CA THR A 55 -1.93 -8.45 -19.60
C THR A 55 -3.14 -8.58 -18.67
N LEU A 56 -3.58 -7.50 -18.00
CA LEU A 56 -4.46 -7.61 -16.83
C LEU A 56 -5.66 -6.64 -16.87
N ILE A 57 -6.21 -6.37 -18.06
CA ILE A 57 -7.49 -5.63 -18.24
C ILE A 57 -8.63 -6.33 -17.46
N HIS A 58 -8.54 -7.64 -17.26
CA HIS A 58 -9.52 -8.46 -16.55
C HIS A 58 -9.14 -8.83 -15.11
N ALA A 59 -8.01 -8.32 -14.59
CA ALA A 59 -7.50 -8.71 -13.27
C ALA A 59 -8.49 -8.47 -12.14
N SER A 60 -9.22 -7.38 -12.20
CA SER A 60 -10.25 -7.03 -11.23
C SER A 60 -11.42 -7.99 -11.29
N SER A 61 -11.91 -8.32 -12.49
CA SER A 61 -12.99 -9.29 -12.65
C SER A 61 -12.59 -10.70 -12.21
N GLU A 62 -11.33 -11.10 -12.42
CA GLU A 62 -10.80 -12.37 -11.93
C GLU A 62 -10.57 -12.36 -10.41
N PHE A 63 -10.14 -11.22 -9.87
CA PHE A 63 -9.93 -11.03 -8.43
C PHE A 63 -11.26 -11.05 -7.66
N SER A 64 -12.22 -10.22 -8.09
CA SER A 64 -13.56 -10.16 -7.51
C SER A 64 -14.51 -9.49 -8.52
N PRO A 65 -15.41 -10.28 -9.14
CA PRO A 65 -16.43 -9.75 -10.05
C PRO A 65 -17.32 -8.67 -9.40
N ASP A 66 -17.58 -8.80 -8.10
CA ASP A 66 -18.37 -7.83 -7.35
C ASP A 66 -17.65 -6.49 -7.24
N ILE A 67 -16.36 -6.49 -6.86
CA ILE A 67 -15.58 -5.24 -6.80
C ILE A 67 -15.51 -4.61 -8.17
N ASP A 68 -15.22 -5.40 -9.21
CA ASP A 68 -15.11 -4.91 -10.59
C ASP A 68 -16.39 -4.23 -11.07
N LYS A 69 -17.55 -4.83 -10.76
CA LYS A 69 -18.86 -4.23 -11.03
C LYS A 69 -19.01 -2.86 -10.37
N TRP A 70 -18.64 -2.72 -9.10
CA TRP A 70 -18.78 -1.45 -8.38
C TRP A 70 -17.83 -0.37 -8.89
N ILE A 71 -16.55 -0.69 -9.08
CA ILE A 71 -15.58 0.30 -9.58
C ILE A 71 -15.91 0.71 -11.02
N THR A 72 -16.37 -0.20 -11.86
CA THR A 72 -16.78 0.12 -13.24
C THR A 72 -18.03 1.01 -13.26
N ALA A 73 -18.99 0.77 -12.36
CA ALA A 73 -20.20 1.59 -12.27
C ALA A 73 -19.98 2.99 -11.68
N TYR A 74 -18.94 3.15 -10.86
CA TYR A 74 -18.71 4.40 -10.11
C TYR A 74 -17.62 5.29 -10.70
N LEU A 75 -16.55 4.74 -11.24
CA LEU A 75 -15.32 5.50 -11.50
C LEU A 75 -15.25 6.06 -12.92
N ILE A 76 -14.64 7.24 -13.07
CA ILE A 76 -14.28 7.76 -14.40
C ILE A 76 -13.18 6.89 -15.03
N PRO A 77 -13.08 6.80 -16.38
CA PRO A 77 -12.18 5.86 -17.05
C PRO A 77 -10.71 5.92 -16.61
N THR A 78 -10.18 7.13 -16.35
CA THR A 78 -8.80 7.31 -15.87
C THR A 78 -8.59 6.73 -14.48
N SER A 79 -9.52 7.00 -13.56
CA SER A 79 -9.47 6.49 -12.20
C SER A 79 -9.76 4.98 -12.10
N LEU A 80 -10.63 4.47 -12.99
CA LEU A 80 -10.89 3.05 -13.15
C LEU A 80 -9.61 2.32 -13.55
N SER A 81 -8.87 2.84 -14.54
CA SER A 81 -7.58 2.28 -14.96
C SER A 81 -6.56 2.25 -13.82
N MET A 82 -6.49 3.30 -13.00
CA MET A 82 -5.60 3.33 -11.83
C MET A 82 -6.00 2.29 -10.78
N GLN A 83 -7.30 2.13 -10.52
CA GLN A 83 -7.80 1.17 -9.54
C GLN A 83 -7.58 -0.28 -10.00
N TRP A 84 -7.83 -0.58 -11.27
CA TRP A 84 -7.50 -1.87 -11.89
C TRP A 84 -6.01 -2.17 -11.78
N GLN A 85 -5.16 -1.18 -11.98
CA GLN A 85 -3.73 -1.36 -11.82
C GLN A 85 -3.32 -1.67 -10.37
N GLU A 86 -3.93 -1.03 -9.37
CA GLU A 86 -3.67 -1.39 -7.97
C GLU A 86 -4.12 -2.83 -7.67
N ILE A 87 -5.25 -3.28 -8.21
CA ILE A 87 -5.69 -4.69 -8.06
C ILE A 87 -4.71 -5.64 -8.76
N ALA A 88 -4.37 -5.38 -10.02
CA ALA A 88 -3.46 -6.21 -10.82
C ALA A 88 -2.06 -6.30 -10.20
N GLN A 89 -1.58 -5.24 -9.54
CA GLN A 89 -0.28 -5.24 -8.91
C GLN A 89 -0.24 -5.98 -7.57
N ALA A 90 -1.38 -6.31 -6.97
CA ALA A 90 -1.45 -7.02 -5.70
C ALA A 90 -0.71 -8.36 -5.76
N ILE A 91 -0.82 -9.08 -6.88
CA ILE A 91 -0.19 -10.40 -7.13
C ILE A 91 1.34 -10.41 -6.92
N TRP A 92 1.99 -9.25 -6.97
CA TRP A 92 3.43 -9.13 -6.79
C TRP A 92 3.85 -8.99 -5.33
N TYR A 93 2.91 -9.10 -4.40
CA TYR A 93 3.12 -8.94 -2.97
C TYR A 93 2.80 -10.22 -2.22
N THR A 94 3.47 -10.37 -1.11
CA THR A 94 3.26 -11.43 -0.12
C THR A 94 2.87 -10.79 1.19
N GLN A 95 2.11 -11.51 2.00
CA GLN A 95 1.55 -11.03 3.24
C GLN A 95 1.88 -11.98 4.39
N LEU A 96 1.99 -11.41 5.58
CA LEU A 96 2.21 -12.12 6.83
C LEU A 96 1.33 -11.50 7.90
N ASP A 97 0.49 -12.32 8.53
CA ASP A 97 -0.29 -11.90 9.69
C ASP A 97 0.65 -11.76 10.90
N ILE A 98 0.76 -10.55 11.44
CA ILE A 98 1.60 -10.27 12.61
C ILE A 98 0.80 -10.39 13.91
N THR A 99 -0.52 -10.24 13.83
CA THR A 99 -1.42 -10.46 14.95
C THR A 99 -1.41 -11.93 15.41
N GLU A 100 -1.32 -12.89 14.49
CA GLU A 100 -1.15 -14.31 14.85
C GLU A 100 0.20 -14.63 15.52
N GLN A 101 1.24 -13.82 15.27
CA GLN A 101 2.59 -14.05 15.81
C GLN A 101 2.85 -13.36 17.16
N SER A 102 1.93 -12.52 17.62
CA SER A 102 2.13 -11.72 18.84
C SER A 102 1.00 -11.92 19.83
N ASP A 103 1.36 -12.26 21.08
CA ASP A 103 0.39 -12.51 22.17
C ASP A 103 -0.42 -11.24 22.56
N SER A 104 -0.01 -10.05 22.09
CA SER A 104 -0.71 -8.78 22.34
C SER A 104 -0.31 -7.65 21.37
N ILE A 105 -1.18 -6.63 21.23
CA ILE A 105 -0.89 -5.42 20.44
C ILE A 105 0.29 -4.60 21.03
N GLU A 106 0.57 -4.73 22.33
CA GLU A 106 1.74 -4.10 22.96
C GLU A 106 3.05 -4.78 22.56
N SER A 107 3.04 -6.12 22.42
CA SER A 107 4.14 -6.88 21.79
C SER A 107 4.34 -6.45 20.34
N LEU A 108 3.26 -6.22 19.59
CA LEU A 108 3.32 -5.77 18.21
C LEU A 108 3.91 -4.36 18.04
N ASN A 109 3.58 -3.43 18.94
CA ASN A 109 4.22 -2.11 19.00
C ASN A 109 5.74 -2.23 19.21
N THR A 110 6.16 -3.24 19.97
CA THR A 110 7.58 -3.56 20.21
C THR A 110 8.22 -4.22 18.98
N PHE A 111 7.52 -5.14 18.30
CA PHE A 111 7.97 -5.76 17.04
C PHE A 111 8.24 -4.71 15.95
N ILE A 112 7.34 -3.74 15.80
CA ILE A 112 7.51 -2.62 14.86
C ILE A 112 8.67 -1.69 15.30
N LYS A 113 8.88 -1.52 16.62
CA LYS A 113 9.91 -0.62 17.20
C LYS A 113 11.34 -1.03 16.84
N ASP A 114 11.60 -2.31 16.61
CA ASP A 114 12.94 -2.81 16.29
C ASP A 114 13.33 -2.60 14.81
N SER A 115 12.44 -2.02 14.00
CA SER A 115 12.69 -1.73 12.58
C SER A 115 12.99 -0.24 12.34
N VAL A 116 14.04 0.03 11.54
CA VAL A 116 14.60 1.39 11.33
C VAL A 116 14.03 2.06 10.05
N ASP A 117 13.06 1.43 9.38
CA ASP A 117 12.53 1.91 8.10
C ASP A 117 11.36 2.90 8.26
N ALA A 118 11.15 3.75 7.25
CA ALA A 118 10.09 4.77 7.26
C ALA A 118 8.65 4.20 7.33
N PRO A 119 8.28 3.10 6.63
CA PRO A 119 6.93 2.52 6.74
C PRO A 119 6.59 2.01 8.16
N PRO A 120 7.46 1.28 8.87
CA PRO A 120 7.21 0.94 10.27
C PRO A 120 7.10 2.15 11.21
N ILE A 121 7.94 3.18 11.05
CA ILE A 121 7.82 4.42 11.86
C ILE A 121 6.44 5.06 11.66
N LEU A 122 5.94 5.07 10.43
CA LEU A 122 4.61 5.56 10.12
C LEU A 122 3.52 4.66 10.71
N ALA A 123 3.65 3.33 10.60
CA ALA A 123 2.73 2.39 11.25
C ALA A 123 2.64 2.65 12.75
N LYS A 124 3.79 2.83 13.42
CA LYS A 124 3.86 3.16 14.84
C LYS A 124 3.14 4.46 15.16
N LYS A 125 3.37 5.52 14.39
CA LYS A 125 2.66 6.80 14.58
C LYS A 125 1.15 6.64 14.44
N LEU A 126 0.71 5.85 13.46
CA LEU A 126 -0.70 5.54 13.28
C LEU A 126 -1.23 4.77 14.49
N ILE A 127 -0.61 3.66 14.89
CA ILE A 127 -1.03 2.83 16.05
C ILE A 127 -1.07 3.63 17.35
N SER A 128 -0.05 4.44 17.63
CA SER A 128 0.01 5.29 18.83
C SER A 128 -1.08 6.36 18.89
N SER A 129 -1.70 6.71 17.76
CA SER A 129 -2.82 7.66 17.68
C SER A 129 -4.19 6.99 17.66
N LEU A 130 -4.25 5.66 17.68
CA LEU A 130 -5.48 4.89 17.52
C LEU A 130 -5.95 4.33 18.86
N GLU A 131 -7.26 4.18 18.99
CA GLU A 131 -7.87 3.34 20.04
C GLU A 131 -7.56 1.89 19.71
N ILE A 132 -6.57 1.32 20.41
CA ILE A 132 -6.07 -0.05 20.22
C ILE A 132 -7.21 -1.08 20.20
N GLU A 133 -8.28 -0.85 20.96
CA GLU A 133 -9.47 -1.69 21.04
C GLU A 133 -10.25 -1.82 19.72
N SER A 134 -10.02 -0.92 18.75
CA SER A 134 -10.69 -0.91 17.45
C SER A 134 -9.95 -1.73 16.38
N VAL A 135 -8.72 -2.16 16.62
CA VAL A 135 -7.89 -2.92 15.67
C VAL A 135 -8.31 -4.38 15.67
N LEU A 136 -8.48 -4.97 14.48
CA LEU A 136 -8.78 -6.38 14.26
C LEU A 136 -7.53 -7.19 13.91
N GLU A 137 -6.84 -6.79 12.85
CA GLU A 137 -5.67 -7.49 12.33
C GLU A 137 -4.61 -6.51 11.88
N ILE A 138 -3.35 -6.95 11.95
CA ILE A 138 -2.21 -6.20 11.40
C ILE A 138 -1.39 -7.12 10.50
N TRP A 139 -1.25 -6.69 9.26
CA TRP A 139 -0.59 -7.43 8.20
C TRP A 139 0.69 -6.74 7.76
N GLU A 140 1.78 -7.49 7.68
CA GLU A 140 2.98 -7.11 6.93
C GLU A 140 2.79 -7.50 5.47
N VAL A 141 3.07 -6.59 4.55
CA VAL A 141 2.98 -6.81 3.11
C VAL A 141 4.31 -6.45 2.46
N THR A 142 4.93 -7.44 1.82
CA THR A 142 6.27 -7.34 1.23
C THR A 142 6.21 -7.66 -0.26
N GLN A 143 6.77 -6.77 -1.08
CA GLN A 143 6.87 -7.02 -2.51
C GLN A 143 7.87 -8.15 -2.79
N HIS A 144 7.55 -9.04 -3.74
CA HIS A 144 8.48 -10.09 -4.16
C HIS A 144 9.86 -9.52 -4.51
N ARG A 145 10.90 -10.19 -3.99
CA ARG A 145 12.32 -9.84 -4.19
C ARG A 145 12.72 -8.46 -3.62
N ARG A 146 11.91 -7.85 -2.76
CA ARG A 146 12.25 -6.61 -2.04
C ARG A 146 12.23 -6.85 -0.54
N LYS A 147 13.03 -6.06 0.18
CA LYS A 147 13.03 -6.02 1.65
C LYS A 147 12.08 -4.97 2.22
N ALA A 148 11.59 -4.05 1.39
CA ALA A 148 10.71 -2.98 1.83
C ALA A 148 9.34 -3.54 2.21
N LYS A 149 8.96 -3.28 3.45
CA LYS A 149 7.70 -3.73 4.06
C LYS A 149 6.69 -2.58 4.06
N ASN A 150 5.43 -2.91 3.82
CA ASN A 150 4.31 -2.04 4.16
C ASN A 150 3.46 -2.75 5.21
N TYR A 151 2.74 -1.98 6.01
CA TYR A 151 1.84 -2.52 7.01
C TYR A 151 0.42 -2.10 6.70
N ILE A 152 -0.53 -3.00 6.96
CA ILE A 152 -1.95 -2.75 6.87
C ILE A 152 -2.58 -3.03 8.23
N ILE A 153 -3.43 -2.13 8.67
CA ILE A 153 -4.18 -2.23 9.91
C ILE A 153 -5.65 -2.28 9.53
N LEU A 154 -6.36 -3.34 9.91
CA LEU A 154 -7.79 -3.50 9.71
C LEU A 154 -8.53 -3.15 11.00
N PHE A 155 -9.69 -2.50 10.88
CA PHE A 155 -10.48 -2.01 12.02
C PHE A 155 -11.86 -2.66 12.08
N LYS A 156 -12.44 -2.69 13.29
CA LYS A 156 -13.80 -3.21 13.57
C LYS A 156 -14.91 -2.55 12.76
N ASN A 157 -14.70 -1.33 12.28
CA ASN A 157 -15.64 -0.59 11.43
C ASN A 157 -15.44 -0.86 9.93
N ASN A 158 -14.72 -1.92 9.57
CA ASN A 158 -14.37 -2.30 8.19
C ASN A 158 -13.47 -1.31 7.44
N SER A 159 -12.92 -0.29 8.11
CA SER A 159 -11.92 0.60 7.52
C SER A 159 -10.53 -0.03 7.59
N HIS A 160 -9.57 0.56 6.86
CA HIS A 160 -8.17 0.16 6.94
C HIS A 160 -7.23 1.35 6.84
N LEU A 161 -6.00 1.15 7.33
CA LEU A 161 -4.87 2.04 7.08
C LEU A 161 -3.75 1.25 6.43
N CYS A 162 -3.06 1.88 5.49
CA CYS A 162 -1.85 1.33 4.89
C CYS A 162 -0.70 2.34 4.98
N THR A 163 0.49 1.87 5.34
CA THR A 163 1.70 2.72 5.41
C THR A 163 2.13 3.30 4.06
N CYS A 164 1.61 2.79 2.95
CA CYS A 164 1.86 3.40 1.64
C CYS A 164 1.13 4.75 1.49
N LEU A 165 0.10 5.00 2.31
CA LEU A 165 -0.76 6.18 2.28
C LEU A 165 -1.49 6.37 0.94
N GLY A 166 -1.71 5.30 0.17
CA GLY A 166 -2.37 5.36 -1.14
C GLY A 166 -3.77 5.99 -1.06
N LEU A 167 -4.56 5.56 -0.07
CA LEU A 167 -5.90 6.09 0.17
C LEU A 167 -5.87 7.58 0.51
N THR A 168 -5.02 7.97 1.45
CA THR A 168 -4.93 9.36 1.93
C THR A 168 -4.34 10.30 0.87
N LYS A 169 -3.36 9.85 0.09
CA LYS A 169 -2.65 10.69 -0.88
C LYS A 169 -3.36 10.76 -2.23
N ASN A 170 -3.90 9.64 -2.70
CA ASN A 170 -4.41 9.51 -4.06
C ASN A 170 -5.92 9.23 -4.09
N GLY A 171 -6.55 8.95 -2.95
CA GLY A 171 -7.97 8.63 -2.90
C GLY A 171 -8.32 7.25 -3.46
N PHE A 172 -7.35 6.33 -3.57
CA PHE A 172 -7.53 4.97 -4.11
C PHE A 172 -7.15 3.90 -3.10
N VAL A 173 -7.84 2.78 -3.18
CA VAL A 173 -7.47 1.58 -2.42
C VAL A 173 -6.21 0.99 -3.05
N CYS A 174 -5.19 0.72 -2.24
CA CYS A 174 -3.88 0.30 -2.74
C CYS A 174 -3.77 -1.22 -2.93
N LYS A 175 -2.83 -1.64 -3.77
CA LYS A 175 -2.46 -3.04 -4.02
C LYS A 175 -2.14 -3.85 -2.77
N HIS A 176 -1.58 -3.23 -1.74
CA HIS A 176 -1.29 -3.93 -0.49
C HIS A 176 -2.60 -4.39 0.17
N PHE A 177 -3.64 -3.55 0.16
CA PHE A 177 -4.95 -3.90 0.73
C PHE A 177 -5.58 -5.04 -0.06
N PHE A 178 -5.56 -4.98 -1.40
CA PHE A 178 -6.07 -6.10 -2.21
C PHE A 178 -5.30 -7.38 -1.97
N GLN A 179 -4.00 -7.32 -1.67
CA GLN A 179 -3.26 -8.52 -1.31
C GLN A 179 -3.73 -9.11 0.03
N VAL A 180 -3.93 -8.29 1.06
CA VAL A 180 -4.49 -8.76 2.34
C VAL A 180 -5.92 -9.28 2.18
N MET A 181 -6.70 -8.65 1.31
CA MET A 181 -8.07 -9.06 0.99
C MET A 181 -8.13 -10.47 0.38
N THR A 182 -7.05 -11.00 -0.22
CA THR A 182 -7.05 -12.41 -0.69
C THR A 182 -7.05 -13.45 0.43
N VAL A 183 -6.75 -13.06 1.67
CA VAL A 183 -6.58 -14.01 2.79
C VAL A 183 -7.32 -13.64 4.07
N SER A 184 -7.57 -12.36 4.31
CA SER A 184 -8.25 -11.91 5.53
C SER A 184 -9.77 -11.99 5.39
N SER A 185 -10.41 -12.58 6.39
CA SER A 185 -11.88 -12.60 6.52
C SER A 185 -12.47 -11.28 7.02
N TYR A 186 -11.63 -10.36 7.50
CA TYR A 186 -12.03 -9.03 8.00
C TYR A 186 -11.76 -7.91 7.00
N ALA A 187 -10.93 -8.15 5.99
CA ALA A 187 -10.68 -7.19 4.93
C ALA A 187 -11.95 -7.03 4.07
N ALA A 188 -12.54 -5.85 4.13
CA ALA A 188 -13.78 -5.53 3.43
C ALA A 188 -13.61 -4.28 2.57
N PHE A 189 -13.96 -4.38 1.29
CA PHE A 189 -13.98 -3.26 0.36
C PHE A 189 -15.37 -2.60 0.36
N HIS A 190 -15.39 -1.26 0.34
CA HIS A 190 -16.60 -0.49 0.07
C HIS A 190 -16.27 0.64 -0.90
N ILE A 191 -17.19 0.96 -1.81
CA ILE A 191 -16.92 1.93 -2.88
C ILE A 191 -16.51 3.31 -2.33
N MET A 192 -17.10 3.74 -1.21
CA MET A 192 -16.76 5.00 -0.53
C MET A 192 -15.34 5.06 0.07
N MET A 193 -14.59 3.97 0.05
CA MET A 193 -13.15 4.06 0.32
C MET A 193 -12.45 4.87 -0.77
N ILE A 194 -12.89 4.73 -2.01
CA ILE A 194 -12.40 5.56 -3.11
C ILE A 194 -13.04 6.94 -2.98
N SER A 195 -12.21 7.97 -3.07
CA SER A 195 -12.71 9.33 -2.89
C SER A 195 -13.69 9.72 -4.01
N LYS A 196 -14.75 10.44 -3.63
CA LYS A 196 -15.89 10.78 -4.50
C LYS A 196 -15.50 11.64 -5.73
N TRP A 197 -14.41 12.40 -5.66
CA TRP A 197 -13.87 13.14 -6.81
C TRP A 197 -13.50 12.25 -8.02
N TRP A 198 -13.28 10.95 -7.81
CA TRP A 198 -13.03 9.98 -8.89
C TRP A 198 -14.31 9.40 -9.50
N TYR A 199 -15.47 9.73 -8.96
CA TYR A 199 -16.72 9.18 -9.45
C TYR A 199 -17.16 9.86 -10.73
N THR A 200 -17.95 9.16 -11.54
CA THR A 200 -18.67 9.75 -12.69
C THR A 200 -19.60 10.87 -12.23
N ASN A 201 -19.91 11.81 -13.13
CA ASN A 201 -20.74 12.96 -12.80
C ASN A 201 -22.10 12.56 -12.17
N GLU A 202 -22.72 11.50 -12.68
CA GLU A 202 -23.97 10.96 -12.14
C GLU A 202 -23.81 10.49 -10.68
N LYS A 203 -22.74 9.74 -10.42
CA LYS A 203 -22.43 9.19 -9.09
C LYS A 203 -21.93 10.23 -8.10
N GLN A 204 -21.40 11.35 -8.58
CA GLN A 204 -21.07 12.49 -7.72
C GLN A 204 -22.32 13.18 -7.15
N LEU A 205 -23.42 13.16 -7.89
CA LEU A 205 -24.70 13.75 -7.46
C LEU A 205 -25.48 12.84 -6.49
N GLU A 206 -25.14 11.55 -6.40
CA GLU A 206 -25.75 10.64 -5.42
C GLU A 206 -25.51 11.11 -3.98
N SER A 207 -26.54 10.98 -3.14
CA SER A 207 -26.44 11.30 -1.71
C SER A 207 -25.50 10.32 -1.01
N GLU A 208 -24.67 10.80 -0.08
CA GLU A 208 -23.81 9.94 0.73
C GLU A 208 -24.60 8.86 1.48
N LEU A 209 -25.83 9.16 1.90
CA LEU A 209 -26.70 8.19 2.58
C LEU A 209 -27.04 7.01 1.66
N GLN A 210 -27.24 7.27 0.37
CA GLN A 210 -27.51 6.23 -0.63
C GLN A 210 -26.25 5.41 -0.92
N THR A 211 -25.08 6.07 -1.02
CA THR A 211 -23.82 5.35 -1.25
C THR A 211 -23.40 4.51 -0.03
N ARG A 212 -23.75 4.92 1.20
CA ARG A 212 -23.48 4.13 2.43
C ARG A 212 -24.31 2.85 2.54
N GLN A 213 -25.42 2.76 1.81
CA GLN A 213 -26.25 1.55 1.78
C GLN A 213 -25.67 0.47 0.85
N GLN A 214 -24.63 0.79 0.09
CA GLN A 214 -23.98 -0.19 -0.78
C GLN A 214 -23.25 -1.25 0.05
N PRO A 215 -23.14 -2.48 -0.47
CA PRO A 215 -22.58 -3.58 0.30
C PRO A 215 -21.09 -3.40 0.52
N PHE A 216 -20.61 -3.86 1.67
CA PHE A 216 -19.22 -4.24 1.85
C PHE A 216 -18.98 -5.58 1.16
N ILE A 217 -17.86 -5.68 0.45
CA ILE A 217 -17.42 -6.91 -0.22
C ILE A 217 -16.27 -7.46 0.59
N ILE A 218 -16.44 -8.64 1.16
CA ILE A 218 -15.44 -9.27 2.02
C ILE A 218 -14.47 -10.08 1.15
N GLY A 219 -13.19 -10.05 1.52
CA GLY A 219 -12.11 -10.65 0.74
C GLY A 219 -12.16 -12.16 0.62
N VAL A 220 -12.48 -12.85 1.73
CA VAL A 220 -12.67 -14.30 1.75
C VAL A 220 -14.12 -14.61 2.06
N ASN A 221 -14.90 -14.93 1.02
CA ASN A 221 -16.12 -15.71 1.19
C ASN A 221 -15.70 -17.17 1.34
N ASN A 222 -15.66 -17.67 2.58
CA ASN A 222 -15.57 -19.11 2.83
C ASN A 222 -16.79 -19.78 2.16
N ASN A 223 -16.56 -20.51 1.08
CA ASN A 223 -17.36 -21.69 0.75
C ASN A 223 -16.72 -22.89 1.45
#